data_AF-A0A165Z709-F1
#
_entry.id   AF-A0A165Z709-F1
#
_cell.length_a   1.000
_cell.length_b   1.000
_cell.length_c   1.000
_cell.angle_alpha   90.00
_cell.angle_beta   90.00
_cell.angle_gamma   90.00
#
_symmetry.space_group_name_H-M   'P 1'
#
loop_
_entity.id
_entity.type
_entity.pdbx_description
1 polymer ?
#
loop_
_entity_poly.entity_id
_entity_poly.type
_entity_poly.pdbx_seq_one_letter_code
_entity_poly.pdbx_strand_id
1 'polypeptide(L)'
;MSTQTLAAIQAKRLAFLKASRPFDIPTEKPLVTIEAAEGDDGEKGGLPPPATEAYVAEITALWKDSEKYVAPAREKLSRGQNSSEATPDWGVVLHELFVAWIVNLGRDPLVGEARKAAKAGDTKGAAILLDQSQELIYKAAENLGLEWIPFIDLALTGFDPEEPEEKQESGPFGGVFINRGEFPFMILAFKGTTYQKEVNTDKGFYTVKPREGVLYDEGVHRGMYQGMFERFPGYENIGDAFDIIFENLELVAGDIQSTKKVPVPLYVTGHSLGAGYGDLAYIQLTSRLATESTSYKLLDLHIYGAPRTGLNALAVKVKQVLEDTERHLWRITRVNDIVPTLPSLVPVDGKVVTYKHFDGGYRLTPGPYATAPFVNARRSEIDGTIYNDPLPSLKWHWPEMYYEAVRKVLDSAAAA
;
A
#
# COMPACT_ATOMS: atom_id res chain seq x y z
N MET A 1 7.99 19.83 11.44
CA MET A 1 7.00 19.27 12.39
C MET A 1 7.41 19.60 13.80
N SER A 2 6.47 19.77 14.73
CA SER A 2 6.85 19.92 16.14
C SER A 2 7.54 18.63 16.67
N THR A 3 8.54 18.79 17.54
CA THR A 3 9.19 17.67 18.23
C THR A 3 8.18 16.85 19.05
N GLN A 4 7.12 17.50 19.54
CA GLN A 4 6.05 16.85 20.30
C GLN A 4 5.23 15.88 19.43
N THR A 5 4.88 16.27 18.20
CA THR A 5 4.14 15.43 17.26
C THR A 5 4.93 14.17 16.91
N LEU A 6 6.21 14.31 16.57
CA LEU A 6 7.10 13.19 16.28
C LEU A 6 7.24 12.23 17.48
N ALA A 7 7.42 12.77 18.68
CA ALA A 7 7.51 11.97 19.89
C ALA A 7 6.22 11.18 20.17
N ALA A 8 5.05 11.79 19.93
CA ALA A 8 3.75 11.13 20.11
C ALA A 8 3.54 9.98 19.12
N ILE A 9 3.88 10.19 17.84
CA ILE A 9 3.83 9.15 16.79
C ILE A 9 4.75 7.98 17.17
N GLN A 10 6.00 8.27 17.52
CA GLN A 10 6.98 7.25 17.90
C GLN A 10 6.53 6.46 19.13
N ALA A 11 5.95 7.13 20.13
CA ALA A 11 5.43 6.46 21.32
C ALA A 11 4.31 5.46 21.00
N LYS A 12 3.35 5.83 20.13
CA LYS A 12 2.28 4.92 19.67
C LYS A 12 2.83 3.75 18.89
N ARG A 13 3.76 4.02 17.97
CA ARG A 13 4.41 2.98 17.15
C ARG A 13 5.14 1.96 18.02
N LEU A 14 5.91 2.41 19.02
CA LEU A 14 6.58 1.53 19.98
C LEU A 14 5.59 0.75 20.85
N ALA A 15 4.50 1.37 21.28
CA ALA A 15 3.46 0.71 22.05
C ALA A 15 2.80 -0.42 21.23
N PHE A 16 2.46 -0.15 19.97
CA PHE A 16 1.94 -1.15 19.05
C PHE A 16 2.94 -2.28 18.79
N LEU A 17 4.19 -1.95 18.51
CA LEU A 17 5.24 -2.94 18.28
C LEU A 17 5.42 -3.86 19.49
N LYS A 18 5.38 -3.31 20.70
CA LYS A 18 5.43 -4.07 21.96
C LYS A 18 4.21 -4.98 22.14
N ALA A 19 3.02 -4.50 21.77
CA ALA A 19 1.77 -5.25 21.86
C ALA A 19 1.63 -6.33 20.80
N SER A 20 2.32 -6.16 19.66
CA SER A 20 2.22 -7.06 18.52
C SER A 20 2.56 -8.50 18.89
N ARG A 21 1.69 -9.41 18.44
CA ARG A 21 1.87 -10.86 18.56
C ARG A 21 1.70 -11.51 17.20
N PRO A 22 2.31 -12.68 16.98
CA PRO A 22 1.97 -13.52 15.85
C PRO A 22 0.49 -13.86 15.82
N PHE A 23 -0.07 -13.84 14.61
CA PHE A 23 -1.42 -14.30 14.39
C PHE A 23 -1.39 -15.80 14.17
N ASP A 24 -2.32 -16.52 14.81
CA ASP A 24 -2.52 -17.94 14.55
C ASP A 24 -2.92 -18.12 13.07
N ILE A 25 -2.07 -18.78 12.30
CA ILE A 25 -2.48 -19.28 10.97
C ILE A 25 -3.23 -20.59 11.23
N PRO A 26 -4.46 -20.75 10.72
CA PRO A 26 -5.10 -22.06 10.67
C PRO A 26 -4.16 -23.06 10.02
N THR A 27 -3.94 -24.21 10.66
CA THR A 27 -3.08 -25.29 10.14
C THR A 27 -3.66 -25.97 8.90
N GLU A 28 -4.86 -25.57 8.48
CA GLU A 28 -5.50 -26.05 7.26
C GLU A 28 -4.71 -25.59 6.03
N LYS A 29 -4.18 -26.56 5.29
CA LYS A 29 -3.48 -26.32 4.03
C LYS A 29 -4.42 -25.58 3.07
N PRO A 30 -3.97 -24.50 2.40
CA PRO A 30 -4.77 -23.83 1.40
C PRO A 30 -5.19 -24.83 0.32
N LEU A 31 -6.46 -24.80 -0.09
CA LEU A 31 -6.99 -25.70 -1.14
C LEU A 31 -6.32 -25.51 -2.51
N VAL A 32 -5.61 -24.40 -2.70
CA VAL A 32 -4.87 -24.07 -3.92
C VAL A 32 -3.46 -23.66 -3.55
N THR A 33 -2.49 -24.56 -3.76
CA THR A 33 -1.08 -24.17 -3.87
C THR A 33 -0.89 -23.53 -5.23
N ILE A 34 -0.65 -22.22 -5.25
CA ILE A 34 -0.11 -21.57 -6.45
C ILE A 34 1.36 -21.97 -6.49
N GLU A 35 1.68 -23.01 -7.25
CA GLU A 35 3.02 -23.16 -7.79
C GLU A 35 3.17 -21.97 -8.75
N ALA A 36 3.92 -20.93 -8.33
CA ALA A 36 4.34 -19.90 -9.26
C ALA A 36 5.01 -20.64 -10.41
N ALA A 37 4.43 -20.58 -11.61
CA ALA A 37 5.00 -21.23 -12.77
C ALA A 37 6.46 -20.75 -12.87
N GLU A 38 7.41 -21.68 -12.69
CA GLU A 38 8.80 -21.38 -12.97
C GLU A 38 8.83 -20.95 -14.44
N GLY A 39 9.26 -19.72 -14.69
CA GLY A 39 9.39 -19.22 -16.06
C GLY A 39 10.27 -20.18 -16.86
N ASP A 40 9.76 -20.60 -18.02
CA ASP A 40 10.45 -21.51 -18.96
C ASP A 40 11.77 -20.89 -19.50
N ASP A 41 12.07 -19.64 -19.15
CA ASP A 41 13.28 -18.88 -19.51
C ASP A 41 14.44 -19.02 -18.50
N GLY A 42 14.29 -19.76 -17.41
CA GLY A 42 15.38 -20.00 -16.44
C GLY A 42 15.77 -18.78 -15.59
N GLU A 43 15.17 -17.62 -15.83
CA GLU A 43 15.20 -16.46 -14.94
C GLU A 43 14.16 -16.67 -13.83
N LYS A 44 14.59 -17.22 -12.70
CA LYS A 44 13.74 -17.27 -11.51
C LYS A 44 13.33 -15.85 -11.13
N GLY A 45 12.05 -15.53 -11.29
CA GLY A 45 11.42 -14.30 -10.79
C GLY A 45 11.41 -14.28 -9.25
N GLY A 46 12.60 -14.17 -8.67
CA GLY A 46 12.80 -14.06 -7.23
C GLY A 46 12.48 -12.66 -6.74
N LEU A 47 12.37 -12.54 -5.42
CA LEU A 47 12.26 -11.26 -4.73
C LEU A 47 13.46 -10.36 -5.06
N PRO A 48 13.30 -9.03 -4.96
CA PRO A 48 14.40 -8.14 -5.21
C PRO A 48 15.44 -8.33 -4.10
N PRO A 49 16.73 -8.11 -4.37
CA PRO A 49 17.73 -8.14 -3.31
C PRO A 49 17.45 -6.99 -2.31
N PRO A 50 18.02 -7.05 -1.10
CA PRO A 50 17.83 -6.01 -0.09
C PRO A 50 18.15 -4.61 -0.61
N ALA A 51 17.39 -3.62 -0.16
CA ALA A 51 17.58 -2.23 -0.55
C ALA A 51 18.98 -1.70 -0.21
N THR A 52 19.56 -0.90 -1.10
CA THR A 52 20.91 -0.33 -0.99
C THR A 52 20.90 1.16 -1.35
N GLU A 53 21.97 1.88 -1.03
CA GLU A 53 22.18 3.27 -1.48
C GLU A 53 22.22 3.38 -3.01
N ALA A 54 22.65 2.33 -3.72
CA ALA A 54 22.64 2.32 -5.18
C ALA A 54 21.20 2.38 -5.72
N TYR A 55 20.25 1.70 -5.07
CA TYR A 55 18.83 1.79 -5.43
C TYR A 55 18.27 3.20 -5.18
N VAL A 56 18.64 3.85 -4.07
CA VAL A 56 18.26 5.25 -3.82
C VAL A 56 18.76 6.15 -4.95
N ALA A 57 20.03 5.98 -5.36
CA ALA A 57 20.63 6.77 -6.43
C ALA A 57 19.96 6.53 -7.79
N GLU A 58 19.62 5.28 -8.11
CA GLU A 58 18.90 4.91 -9.33
C GLU A 58 17.50 5.54 -9.37
N ILE A 59 16.70 5.36 -8.32
CA ILE A 59 15.36 5.96 -8.22
C ILE A 59 15.44 7.49 -8.35
N THR A 60 16.43 8.10 -7.71
CA THR A 60 16.67 9.55 -7.79
C THR A 60 17.01 10.00 -9.21
N ALA A 61 17.78 9.21 -9.96
CA ALA A 61 18.08 9.50 -11.37
C ALA A 61 16.81 9.40 -12.24
N LEU A 62 16.01 8.35 -12.06
CA LEU A 62 14.74 8.18 -12.77
C LEU A 62 13.74 9.29 -12.46
N TRP A 63 13.69 9.75 -11.20
CA TRP A 63 12.90 10.90 -10.79
C TRP A 63 13.32 12.17 -11.54
N LYS A 64 14.62 12.47 -11.57
CA LYS A 64 15.16 13.64 -12.29
C LYS A 64 14.89 13.58 -13.79
N ASP A 65 15.02 12.40 -14.40
CA ASP A 65 14.67 12.18 -15.81
C ASP A 65 13.17 12.39 -16.09
N SER A 66 12.35 12.26 -15.05
CA SER A 66 10.90 12.42 -15.09
C SER A 66 10.41 13.80 -14.67
N GLU A 67 11.31 14.75 -14.37
CA GLU A 67 10.98 16.08 -13.80
C GLU A 67 9.90 16.82 -14.62
N LYS A 68 9.96 16.71 -15.95
CA LYS A 68 8.97 17.30 -16.87
C LYS A 68 7.54 16.81 -16.64
N TYR A 69 7.35 15.64 -16.03
CA TYR A 69 6.06 15.04 -15.71
C TYR A 69 5.69 15.20 -14.24
N VAL A 70 6.67 15.02 -13.33
CA VAL A 70 6.40 15.06 -11.89
C VAL A 70 6.25 16.48 -11.36
N ALA A 71 6.90 17.49 -11.94
CA ALA A 71 6.76 18.88 -11.48
C ALA A 71 5.32 19.42 -11.64
N PRO A 72 4.66 19.27 -12.82
CA PRO A 72 3.24 19.61 -12.94
C PRO A 72 2.34 18.76 -12.03
N ALA A 73 2.67 17.48 -11.83
CA ALA A 73 1.92 16.61 -10.93
C ALA A 73 1.96 17.11 -9.48
N ARG A 74 3.14 17.54 -8.98
CA ARG A 74 3.29 18.14 -7.66
C ARG A 74 2.44 19.40 -7.49
N GLU A 75 2.34 20.23 -8.52
CA GLU A 75 1.48 21.42 -8.50
C GLU A 75 -0.01 21.04 -8.38
N LYS A 76 -0.45 19.99 -9.08
CA LYS A 76 -1.82 19.45 -8.99
C LYS A 76 -2.12 18.88 -7.59
N LEU A 77 -1.20 18.07 -7.05
CA LEU A 77 -1.28 17.52 -5.69
C LEU A 77 -1.37 18.64 -4.65
N SER A 78 -0.54 19.67 -4.79
CA SER A 78 -0.51 20.85 -3.93
C SER A 78 -1.81 21.66 -3.95
N ARG A 79 -2.53 21.64 -5.07
CA ARG A 79 -3.85 22.26 -5.22
C ARG A 79 -5.00 21.36 -4.75
N GLY A 80 -4.71 20.14 -4.31
CA GLY A 80 -5.71 19.16 -3.94
C GLY A 80 -6.63 18.77 -5.10
N GLN A 81 -6.06 18.65 -6.31
CA GLN A 81 -6.81 18.25 -7.49
C GLN A 81 -6.92 16.72 -7.57
N ASN A 82 -8.11 16.25 -7.91
CA ASN A 82 -8.33 14.85 -8.29
C ASN A 82 -8.08 14.65 -9.78
N SER A 83 -7.89 13.40 -10.15
CA SER A 83 -8.04 12.92 -11.51
C SER A 83 -9.46 13.20 -12.02
N SER A 84 -9.62 13.11 -13.34
CA SER A 84 -10.95 13.16 -13.95
C SER A 84 -11.73 11.87 -13.68
N GLU A 85 -13.06 11.94 -13.68
CA GLU A 85 -13.95 10.77 -13.54
C GLU A 85 -13.65 9.64 -14.54
N ALA A 86 -13.22 10.01 -15.75
CA ALA A 86 -12.95 9.04 -16.81
C ALA A 86 -11.54 8.46 -16.74
N THR A 87 -10.53 9.26 -16.38
CA THR A 87 -9.11 8.90 -16.55
C THR A 87 -8.23 9.41 -15.42
N PRO A 88 -7.25 8.60 -14.95
CA PRO A 88 -6.28 9.04 -13.97
C PRO A 88 -5.36 10.09 -14.56
N ASP A 89 -4.89 11.02 -13.72
CA ASP A 89 -3.81 11.91 -14.10
C ASP A 89 -2.49 11.17 -14.16
N TRP A 90 -2.01 10.84 -15.36
CA TRP A 90 -0.79 10.02 -15.52
C TRP A 90 0.48 10.64 -14.93
N GLY A 91 0.53 11.97 -14.76
CA GLY A 91 1.64 12.64 -14.08
C GLY A 91 1.59 12.38 -12.57
N VAL A 92 0.40 12.46 -11.97
CA VAL A 92 0.17 12.08 -10.56
C VAL A 92 0.41 10.60 -10.35
N VAL A 93 -0.05 9.74 -11.28
CA VAL A 93 0.25 8.31 -11.27
C VAL A 93 1.75 8.05 -11.30
N LEU A 94 2.55 8.79 -12.08
CA LEU A 94 4.00 8.61 -12.07
C LEU A 94 4.61 9.07 -10.73
N HIS A 95 4.16 10.21 -10.21
CA HIS A 95 4.63 10.74 -8.93
C HIS A 95 4.36 9.76 -7.77
N GLU A 96 3.13 9.28 -7.64
CA GLU A 96 2.75 8.35 -6.58
C GLU A 96 3.39 6.97 -6.75
N LEU A 97 3.74 6.55 -7.98
CA LEU A 97 4.52 5.34 -8.20
C LEU A 97 5.90 5.44 -7.56
N PHE A 98 6.58 6.58 -7.68
CA PHE A 98 7.87 6.78 -7.00
C PHE A 98 7.72 6.70 -5.48
N VAL A 99 6.63 7.25 -4.94
CA VAL A 99 6.32 7.17 -3.50
C VAL A 99 6.07 5.72 -3.07
N ALA A 100 5.24 4.98 -3.81
CA ALA A 100 4.98 3.57 -3.60
C ALA A 100 6.24 2.70 -3.76
N TRP A 101 7.18 3.09 -4.62
CA TRP A 101 8.44 2.39 -4.81
C TRP A 101 9.40 2.63 -3.63
N ILE A 102 9.59 3.89 -3.23
CA ILE A 102 10.54 4.27 -2.18
C ILE A 102 10.19 3.67 -0.82
N VAL A 103 8.89 3.52 -0.51
CA VAL A 103 8.48 2.91 0.76
C VAL A 103 8.97 1.44 0.90
N ASN A 104 9.27 0.76 -0.21
CA ASN A 104 9.85 -0.59 -0.22
C ASN A 104 11.35 -0.62 0.12
N LEU A 105 12.01 0.52 0.32
CA LEU A 105 13.42 0.56 0.71
C LEU A 105 13.67 0.27 2.20
N GLY A 106 12.62 -0.04 2.97
CA GLY A 106 12.73 -0.42 4.37
C GLY A 106 13.54 -1.71 4.59
N ARG A 107 14.26 -1.76 5.72
CA ARG A 107 15.12 -2.89 6.12
C ARG A 107 14.44 -3.71 7.22
N ASP A 108 13.64 -4.68 6.81
CA ASP A 108 12.81 -5.52 7.70
C ASP A 108 13.53 -6.22 8.86
N PRO A 109 14.77 -6.75 8.72
CA PRO A 109 15.43 -7.42 9.84
C PRO A 109 15.57 -6.54 11.08
N LEU A 110 15.80 -5.22 10.88
CA LEU A 110 15.93 -4.26 11.97
C LEU A 110 14.59 -4.00 12.69
N VAL A 111 13.44 -4.16 12.02
CA VAL A 111 12.12 -4.07 12.66
C VAL A 111 11.90 -5.27 13.59
N GLY A 112 12.34 -6.46 13.19
CA GLY A 112 12.33 -7.66 14.03
C GLY A 112 13.16 -7.47 15.30
N GLU A 113 14.35 -6.89 15.18
CA GLU A 113 15.20 -6.53 16.33
C GLU A 113 14.57 -5.43 17.20
N ALA A 114 13.98 -4.41 16.58
CA ALA A 114 13.28 -3.35 17.31
C ALA A 114 12.13 -3.90 18.15
N ARG A 115 11.40 -4.89 17.63
CA ARG A 115 10.33 -5.57 18.36
C ARG A 115 10.86 -6.31 19.57
N LYS A 116 11.97 -7.05 19.43
CA LYS A 116 12.63 -7.75 20.55
C LYS A 116 13.05 -6.74 21.63
N ALA A 117 13.68 -5.63 21.24
CA ALA A 117 14.07 -4.57 22.17
C ALA A 117 12.84 -3.94 22.89
N ALA A 118 11.77 -3.65 22.15
CA ALA A 118 10.54 -3.06 22.71
C ALA A 118 9.86 -4.01 23.73
N LYS A 119 9.79 -5.31 23.43
CA LYS A 119 9.28 -6.34 24.36
C LYS A 119 10.14 -6.49 25.61
N ALA A 120 11.45 -6.34 25.48
CA ALA A 120 12.39 -6.32 26.62
C ALA A 120 12.34 -5.03 27.44
N GLY A 121 11.55 -4.03 27.02
CA GLY A 121 11.45 -2.73 27.69
C GLY A 121 12.51 -1.70 27.26
N ASP A 122 13.40 -2.05 26.32
CA ASP A 122 14.38 -1.14 25.72
C ASP A 122 13.73 -0.30 24.61
N THR A 123 12.91 0.66 25.04
CA THR A 123 12.20 1.58 24.14
C THR A 123 13.14 2.46 23.31
N LYS A 124 14.31 2.82 23.85
CA LYS A 124 15.30 3.65 23.17
C LYS A 124 16.03 2.87 22.08
N GLY A 125 16.49 1.65 22.39
CA GLY A 125 17.10 0.77 21.40
C GLY A 125 16.12 0.42 20.29
N ALA A 126 14.87 0.12 20.63
CA ALA A 126 13.80 -0.11 19.65
C ALA A 126 13.60 1.09 18.72
N ALA A 127 13.56 2.32 19.26
CA ALA A 127 13.41 3.52 18.43
C ALA A 127 14.59 3.70 17.44
N ILE A 128 15.83 3.52 17.90
CA ILE A 128 17.02 3.62 17.05
C ILE A 128 16.96 2.60 15.90
N LEU A 129 16.59 1.35 16.20
CA LEU A 129 16.47 0.29 15.20
C LEU A 129 15.37 0.59 14.16
N LEU A 130 14.24 1.16 14.59
CA LEU A 130 13.17 1.59 13.68
C LEU A 130 13.55 2.78 12.80
N ASP A 131 14.42 3.67 13.28
CA ASP A 131 14.95 4.76 12.46
C ASP A 131 15.96 4.23 11.44
N GLN A 132 16.85 3.34 11.87
CA GLN A 132 17.82 2.68 10.99
C GLN A 132 17.15 1.80 9.93
N SER A 133 15.99 1.20 10.24
CA SER A 133 15.24 0.39 9.28
C SER A 133 14.70 1.21 8.12
N GLN A 134 14.62 2.54 8.24
CA GLN A 134 14.00 3.43 7.25
C GLN A 134 14.95 4.51 6.70
N GLU A 135 16.24 4.41 7.03
CA GLU A 135 17.27 5.37 6.59
C GLU A 135 17.25 5.63 5.07
N LEU A 136 17.09 4.58 4.26
CA LEU A 136 17.05 4.71 2.81
C LEU A 136 15.77 5.39 2.31
N ILE A 137 14.64 5.23 3.03
CA ILE A 137 13.38 5.90 2.73
C ILE A 137 13.53 7.40 3.01
N TYR A 138 14.13 7.78 4.15
CA TYR A 138 14.40 9.18 4.47
C TYR A 138 15.26 9.85 3.39
N LYS A 139 16.37 9.21 2.98
CA LYS A 139 17.26 9.73 1.94
C LYS A 139 16.57 9.87 0.59
N ALA A 140 15.80 8.86 0.18
CA ALA A 140 15.06 8.90 -1.08
C ALA A 140 13.94 9.97 -1.05
N ALA A 141 13.19 10.08 0.05
CA ALA A 141 12.17 11.10 0.21
C ALA A 141 12.77 12.52 0.09
N GLU A 142 13.90 12.77 0.76
CA GLU A 142 14.62 14.04 0.68
C GLU A 142 15.04 14.38 -0.75
N ASN A 143 15.55 13.40 -1.50
CA ASN A 143 15.93 13.58 -2.91
C ASN A 143 14.75 13.94 -3.82
N LEU A 144 13.53 13.57 -3.44
CA LEU A 144 12.28 13.93 -4.13
C LEU A 144 11.69 15.27 -3.65
N GLY A 145 12.30 15.89 -2.62
CA GLY A 145 11.78 17.08 -1.97
C GLY A 145 10.56 16.81 -1.08
N LEU A 146 10.50 15.62 -0.49
CA LEU A 146 9.45 15.16 0.42
C LEU A 146 10.05 14.84 1.80
N GLU A 147 9.23 14.92 2.84
CA GLU A 147 9.53 14.39 4.18
C GLU A 147 8.80 13.06 4.37
N TRP A 148 9.45 12.05 4.94
CA TRP A 148 8.81 10.78 5.31
C TRP A 148 8.57 10.71 6.82
N ILE A 149 7.38 10.26 7.22
CA ILE A 149 7.05 9.95 8.62
C ILE A 149 6.48 8.54 8.72
N PRO A 150 7.14 7.61 9.42
CA PRO A 150 6.53 6.32 9.73
C PRO A 150 5.37 6.46 10.71
N PHE A 151 4.27 5.77 10.44
CA PHE A 151 3.15 5.69 11.39
C PHE A 151 3.09 4.34 12.09
N ILE A 152 3.30 3.25 11.36
CA ILE A 152 3.02 1.91 11.88
C ILE A 152 3.88 0.86 11.20
N ASP A 153 4.32 -0.15 11.95
CA ASP A 153 4.85 -1.40 11.41
C ASP A 153 3.77 -2.47 11.55
N LEU A 154 3.20 -2.92 10.44
CA LEU A 154 2.20 -3.98 10.46
C LEU A 154 2.95 -5.28 10.71
N ALA A 155 2.81 -5.83 11.91
CA ALA A 155 3.41 -7.10 12.25
C ALA A 155 2.65 -8.23 11.53
N LEU A 156 3.08 -8.58 10.33
CA LEU A 156 2.66 -9.84 9.70
C LEU A 156 3.54 -10.93 10.26
N THR A 157 3.01 -11.69 11.20
CA THR A 157 3.66 -12.95 11.53
C THR A 157 2.64 -14.04 11.36
N GLY A 158 2.80 -14.75 10.25
CA GLY A 158 2.35 -16.12 10.17
C GLY A 158 3.05 -16.90 11.27
N PHE A 159 2.29 -17.30 12.29
CA PHE A 159 2.79 -18.18 13.32
C PHE A 159 3.05 -19.56 12.68
N ASP A 160 4.32 -19.88 12.48
CA ASP A 160 4.75 -21.27 12.50
C ASP A 160 5.15 -21.56 13.97
N PRO A 161 4.38 -22.38 14.71
CA PRO A 161 4.70 -22.75 16.09
C PRO A 161 6.07 -23.40 16.24
N GLU A 162 6.62 -23.95 15.15
CA GLU A 162 7.90 -24.64 15.13
C GLU A 162 9.08 -23.70 14.80
N GLU A 163 8.84 -22.49 14.30
CA GLU A 163 9.90 -21.51 14.06
C GLU A 163 10.18 -20.68 15.33
N PRO A 164 11.46 -20.56 15.76
CA PRO A 164 11.84 -19.67 16.86
C PRO A 164 11.31 -18.25 16.64
N GLU A 165 10.90 -17.56 17.72
CA GLU A 165 10.45 -16.15 17.67
C GLU A 165 11.49 -15.23 16.99
N GLU A 166 12.74 -15.65 16.98
CA GLU A 166 13.85 -14.98 16.30
C GLU A 166 13.76 -14.99 14.78
N LYS A 167 13.02 -15.93 14.19
CA LYS A 167 12.76 -16.06 12.74
C LYS A 167 11.44 -15.45 12.29
N GLN A 168 10.66 -14.94 13.25
CA GLN A 168 9.42 -14.21 13.01
C GLN A 168 9.81 -12.75 12.72
N GLU A 169 9.71 -12.33 11.47
CA GLU A 169 10.26 -11.06 10.98
C GLU A 169 9.17 -10.14 10.40
N SER A 170 9.56 -8.89 10.13
CA SER A 170 8.70 -7.75 9.79
C SER A 170 7.65 -8.04 8.73
N GLY A 171 6.48 -7.42 8.89
CA GLY A 171 5.53 -7.23 7.80
C GLY A 171 5.67 -5.85 7.14
N PRO A 172 4.71 -5.48 6.28
CA PRO A 172 4.61 -4.17 5.67
C PRO A 172 4.45 -3.10 6.74
N PHE A 173 4.84 -1.89 6.41
CA PHE A 173 4.65 -0.74 7.27
C PHE A 173 3.97 0.37 6.47
N GLY A 174 3.39 1.31 7.20
CA GLY A 174 2.67 2.45 6.64
C GLY A 174 3.18 3.75 7.23
N GLY A 175 3.15 4.80 6.43
CA GLY A 175 3.53 6.14 6.84
C GLY A 175 3.13 7.17 5.79
N VAL A 176 3.51 8.42 6.01
CA VAL A 176 3.10 9.53 5.15
C VAL A 176 4.31 10.25 4.57
N PHE A 177 4.25 10.53 3.28
CA PHE A 177 5.13 11.47 2.60
C PHE A 177 4.50 12.86 2.59
N ILE A 178 5.29 13.89 2.82
CA ILE A 178 4.80 15.27 2.98
C ILE A 178 5.59 16.22 2.10
N ASN A 179 4.89 17.02 1.32
CA ASN A 179 5.42 18.25 0.77
C ASN A 179 5.12 19.40 1.74
N ARG A 180 6.15 20.02 2.33
CA ARG A 180 5.98 21.19 3.24
C ARG A 180 6.09 22.54 2.54
N GLY A 181 5.96 22.56 1.22
CA GLY A 181 6.04 23.79 0.44
C GLY A 181 4.95 24.80 0.80
N GLU A 182 4.85 25.87 0.01
CA GLU A 182 3.82 26.90 0.19
C GLU A 182 2.40 26.30 0.26
N PHE A 183 2.18 25.26 -0.53
CA PHE A 183 0.96 24.48 -0.68
C PHE A 183 1.22 23.03 -0.25
N PRO A 184 0.97 22.67 1.01
CA PRO A 184 1.31 21.35 1.51
C PRO A 184 0.34 20.28 1.02
N PHE A 185 0.85 19.06 0.86
CA PHE A 185 0.04 17.87 0.63
C PHE A 185 0.68 16.66 1.31
N MET A 186 -0.11 15.61 1.50
CA MET A 186 0.29 14.35 2.10
C MET A 186 -0.03 13.18 1.17
N ILE A 187 0.83 12.15 1.19
CA ILE A 187 0.59 10.88 0.52
C ILE A 187 0.82 9.76 1.53
N LEU A 188 -0.26 9.09 1.95
CA LEU A 188 -0.19 7.89 2.77
C LEU A 188 0.28 6.73 1.89
N ALA A 189 1.37 6.08 2.27
CA ALA A 189 1.99 5.02 1.49
C ALA A 189 2.22 3.77 2.35
N PHE A 190 2.04 2.60 1.72
CA PHE A 190 2.22 1.31 2.35
C PHE A 190 3.26 0.47 1.62
N LYS A 191 4.17 -0.14 2.40
CA LYS A 191 5.17 -1.08 1.89
C LYS A 191 4.49 -2.31 1.30
N GLY A 192 5.01 -2.80 0.18
CA GLY A 192 4.67 -4.09 -0.42
C GLY A 192 5.55 -5.23 0.07
N THR A 193 5.48 -6.36 -0.63
CA THR A 193 6.25 -7.56 -0.30
C THR A 193 7.69 -7.42 -0.78
N THR A 194 8.65 -7.43 0.16
CA THR A 194 10.09 -7.46 -0.10
C THR A 194 10.76 -8.74 0.40
N TYR A 195 10.06 -9.60 1.15
CA TYR A 195 10.59 -10.86 1.71
C TYR A 195 9.69 -12.08 1.46
N GLN A 196 10.33 -13.26 1.34
CA GLN A 196 9.66 -14.51 0.93
C GLN A 196 8.61 -14.98 1.94
N LYS A 197 8.75 -14.55 3.19
CA LYS A 197 7.83 -14.89 4.27
C LYS A 197 6.58 -13.99 4.30
N GLU A 198 6.61 -12.79 3.72
CA GLU A 198 5.40 -11.93 3.54
C GLU A 198 4.42 -12.57 2.54
N VAL A 199 4.92 -13.45 1.65
CA VAL A 199 4.09 -14.29 0.78
C VAL A 199 3.13 -15.19 1.59
N ASN A 200 3.40 -15.45 2.87
CA ASN A 200 2.44 -16.19 3.71
C ASN A 200 1.16 -15.39 3.98
N THR A 201 1.27 -14.07 4.08
CA THR A 201 0.09 -13.19 4.12
C THR A 201 -0.62 -13.20 2.79
N ASP A 202 0.13 -13.19 1.69
CA ASP A 202 -0.44 -13.33 0.34
C ASP A 202 -1.13 -14.68 0.15
N LYS A 203 -0.69 -15.74 0.85
CA LYS A 203 -1.29 -17.09 0.85
C LYS A 203 -2.45 -17.25 1.82
N GLY A 204 -2.74 -16.24 2.65
CA GLY A 204 -3.85 -16.21 3.60
C GLY A 204 -5.19 -16.00 2.93
N PHE A 205 -5.49 -16.79 1.89
CA PHE A 205 -6.62 -16.62 0.97
C PHE A 205 -8.00 -16.72 1.62
N TYR A 206 -8.07 -17.09 2.90
CA TYR A 206 -9.30 -17.12 3.67
C TYR A 206 -9.93 -15.73 3.78
N THR A 207 -11.25 -15.70 3.72
CA THR A 207 -12.02 -14.49 4.01
C THR A 207 -12.28 -14.38 5.50
N VAL A 208 -12.32 -13.16 6.02
CA VAL A 208 -12.82 -12.87 7.36
C VAL A 208 -13.96 -11.86 7.26
N LYS A 209 -14.93 -11.97 8.17
CA LYS A 209 -15.93 -10.92 8.35
C LYS A 209 -15.36 -9.86 9.31
N PRO A 210 -15.24 -8.59 8.89
CA PRO A 210 -14.82 -7.52 9.78
C PRO A 210 -15.71 -7.37 11.01
N ARG A 211 -15.16 -6.75 12.05
CA ARG A 211 -15.93 -6.25 13.18
C ARG A 211 -16.85 -5.10 12.73
N GLU A 212 -17.90 -4.84 13.52
CA GLU A 212 -18.86 -3.76 13.26
C GLU A 212 -18.15 -2.40 13.08
N GLY A 213 -18.53 -1.66 12.03
CA GLY A 213 -18.00 -0.35 11.67
C GLY A 213 -16.67 -0.38 10.91
N VAL A 214 -16.15 -1.57 10.57
CA VAL A 214 -14.91 -1.72 9.80
C VAL A 214 -15.23 -2.30 8.43
N LEU A 215 -14.78 -1.62 7.37
CA LEU A 215 -14.94 -2.02 5.97
C LEU A 215 -16.40 -2.37 5.63
N TYR A 216 -17.33 -1.59 6.19
CA TYR A 216 -18.78 -1.77 6.05
C TYR A 216 -19.29 -3.16 6.47
N ASP A 217 -18.55 -3.86 7.33
CA ASP A 217 -18.86 -5.19 7.85
C ASP A 217 -18.87 -6.30 6.78
N GLU A 218 -18.23 -6.03 5.64
CA GLU A 218 -18.21 -6.91 4.47
C GLU A 218 -16.94 -7.76 4.37
N GLY A 219 -17.06 -8.98 3.82
CA GLY A 219 -15.97 -9.96 3.80
C GLY A 219 -14.72 -9.51 3.04
N VAL A 220 -13.54 -9.71 3.66
CA VAL A 220 -12.23 -9.28 3.16
C VAL A 220 -11.13 -10.32 3.34
N HIS A 221 -10.00 -10.08 2.69
CA HIS A 221 -8.81 -10.90 2.77
C HIS A 221 -8.27 -10.94 4.21
N ARG A 222 -8.22 -12.14 4.81
CA ARG A 222 -7.81 -12.31 6.21
C ARG A 222 -6.43 -11.74 6.47
N GLY A 223 -5.41 -12.13 5.69
CA GLY A 223 -4.04 -11.66 5.91
C GLY A 223 -3.91 -10.13 6.03
N MET A 224 -4.49 -9.39 5.09
CA MET A 224 -4.49 -7.92 5.12
C MET A 224 -5.41 -7.35 6.21
N TYR A 225 -6.55 -7.98 6.47
CA TYR A 225 -7.43 -7.56 7.58
C TYR A 225 -6.72 -7.65 8.92
N GLN A 226 -6.04 -8.76 9.19
CA GLN A 226 -5.36 -8.99 10.47
C GLN A 226 -4.26 -7.96 10.72
N GLY A 227 -3.44 -7.69 9.71
CA GLY A 227 -2.37 -6.68 9.83
C GLY A 227 -2.88 -5.27 10.14
N MET A 228 -4.05 -4.90 9.61
CA MET A 228 -4.55 -3.52 9.66
C MET A 228 -5.62 -3.27 10.74
N PHE A 229 -6.53 -4.23 10.98
CA PHE A 229 -7.76 -4.01 11.75
C PHE A 229 -7.95 -4.97 12.93
N GLU A 230 -7.08 -5.96 13.13
CA GLU A 230 -7.17 -6.83 14.30
C GLU A 230 -6.60 -6.13 15.53
N ARG A 231 -7.32 -6.22 16.65
CA ARG A 231 -6.87 -5.70 17.96
C ARG A 231 -6.15 -6.79 18.72
N PHE A 232 -5.07 -6.44 19.40
CA PHE A 232 -4.34 -7.40 20.23
C PHE A 232 -5.03 -7.59 21.59
N PRO A 233 -5.39 -8.83 21.99
CA PRO A 233 -5.95 -9.09 23.31
C PRO A 233 -5.02 -8.62 24.44
N GLY A 234 -5.57 -7.90 25.42
CA GLY A 234 -4.85 -7.30 26.54
C GLY A 234 -4.14 -5.98 26.22
N TYR A 235 -4.33 -5.44 25.01
CA TYR A 235 -3.81 -4.14 24.56
C TYR A 235 -4.90 -3.31 23.87
N GLU A 236 -6.16 -3.49 24.28
CA GLU A 236 -7.33 -2.87 23.65
C GLU A 236 -7.27 -1.34 23.65
N ASN A 237 -6.53 -0.74 24.59
CA ASN A 237 -6.33 0.69 24.71
C ASN A 237 -5.36 1.30 23.67
N ILE A 238 -4.63 0.47 22.92
CA ILE A 238 -3.71 0.93 21.87
C ILE A 238 -4.47 1.15 20.53
N GLY A 239 -5.63 0.51 20.36
CA GLY A 239 -6.32 0.47 19.07
C GLY A 239 -5.74 -0.58 18.12
N ASP A 240 -6.22 -0.58 16.88
CA ASP A 240 -5.57 -1.33 15.80
C ASP A 240 -4.64 -0.43 14.97
N ALA A 241 -3.98 -1.01 13.96
CA ALA A 241 -3.07 -0.26 13.11
C ALA A 241 -3.77 0.88 12.34
N PHE A 242 -5.00 0.66 11.87
CA PHE A 242 -5.78 1.69 11.21
C PHE A 242 -6.10 2.88 12.12
N ASP A 243 -6.54 2.63 13.36
CA ASP A 243 -6.83 3.66 14.35
C ASP A 243 -5.56 4.52 14.60
N ILE A 244 -4.39 3.90 14.70
CA ILE A 244 -3.10 4.61 14.83
C ILE A 244 -2.79 5.45 13.58
N ILE A 245 -2.98 4.90 12.37
CA ILE A 245 -2.78 5.63 11.11
C ILE A 245 -3.71 6.86 11.08
N PHE A 246 -4.99 6.67 11.37
CA PHE A 246 -6.00 7.74 11.34
C PHE A 246 -5.65 8.87 12.31
N GLU A 247 -5.30 8.54 13.55
CA GLU A 247 -4.89 9.52 14.54
C GLU A 247 -3.59 10.24 14.16
N ASN A 248 -2.62 9.53 13.59
CA ASN A 248 -1.35 10.13 13.18
C ASN A 248 -1.52 11.03 11.95
N LEU A 249 -2.40 10.69 11.01
CA LEU A 249 -2.80 11.59 9.91
C LEU A 249 -3.36 12.89 10.45
N GLU A 250 -4.25 12.82 11.45
CA GLU A 250 -4.84 14.02 12.06
C GLU A 250 -3.78 14.86 12.80
N LEU A 251 -2.87 14.23 13.54
CA LEU A 251 -1.76 14.92 14.22
C LEU A 251 -0.84 15.65 13.24
N VAL A 252 -0.48 15.00 12.13
CA VAL A 252 0.40 15.58 11.10
C VAL A 252 -0.33 16.68 10.33
N ALA A 253 -1.56 16.42 9.89
CA ALA A 253 -2.37 17.39 9.19
C ALA A 253 -2.66 18.62 10.05
N GLY A 254 -2.95 18.44 11.34
CA GLY A 254 -3.18 19.52 12.30
C GLY A 254 -1.93 20.38 12.52
N ASP A 255 -0.74 19.77 12.63
CA ASP A 255 0.55 20.50 12.69
C ASP A 255 0.73 21.38 11.45
N ILE A 256 0.47 20.85 10.26
CA ILE A 256 0.54 21.60 9.00
C ILE A 256 -0.54 22.70 8.94
N GLN A 257 -1.80 22.37 9.22
CA GLN A 257 -2.94 23.27 9.13
C GLN A 257 -2.85 24.43 10.11
N SER A 258 -2.24 24.23 11.29
CA SER A 258 -2.00 25.30 12.27
C SER A 258 -1.28 26.51 11.65
N THR A 259 -0.55 26.29 10.55
CA THR A 259 0.15 27.34 9.79
C THR A 259 -0.63 27.89 8.59
N LYS A 260 -1.58 27.13 8.00
CA LYS A 260 -2.24 27.45 6.70
C LYS A 260 -3.76 27.59 6.73
N LYS A 261 -4.44 27.11 7.78
CA LYS A 261 -5.89 27.20 8.01
C LYS A 261 -6.81 26.56 6.95
N VAL A 262 -6.31 25.66 6.11
CA VAL A 262 -7.10 24.86 5.16
C VAL A 262 -6.80 23.36 5.33
N PRO A 263 -7.78 22.46 5.11
CA PRO A 263 -7.50 21.03 5.18
C PRO A 263 -6.40 20.63 4.21
N VAL A 264 -5.45 19.82 4.68
CA VAL A 264 -4.33 19.36 3.86
C VAL A 264 -4.80 18.27 2.88
N PRO A 265 -4.54 18.39 1.58
CA PRO A 265 -4.77 17.31 0.61
C PRO A 265 -4.09 16.01 1.04
N LEU A 266 -4.84 14.91 1.06
CA LEU A 266 -4.35 13.56 1.37
C LEU A 266 -4.66 12.61 0.21
N TYR A 267 -3.61 12.05 -0.36
CA TYR A 267 -3.67 10.97 -1.34
C TYR A 267 -3.21 9.66 -0.69
N VAL A 268 -3.53 8.53 -1.31
CA VAL A 268 -3.11 7.21 -0.81
C VAL A 268 -2.48 6.43 -1.95
N THR A 269 -1.42 5.68 -1.64
CA THR A 269 -0.71 4.88 -2.63
C THR A 269 -0.11 3.59 -2.06
N GLY A 270 0.27 2.69 -2.95
CA GLY A 270 0.94 1.44 -2.60
C GLY A 270 1.21 0.57 -3.81
N HIS A 271 2.17 -0.34 -3.67
CA HIS A 271 2.51 -1.34 -4.68
C HIS A 271 2.42 -2.75 -4.07
N SER A 272 2.01 -3.75 -4.87
CA SER A 272 1.94 -5.14 -4.42
C SER A 272 1.03 -5.32 -3.20
N LEU A 273 1.46 -6.05 -2.17
CA LEU A 273 0.80 -6.15 -0.87
C LEU A 273 0.45 -4.77 -0.26
N GLY A 274 1.31 -3.77 -0.43
CA GLY A 274 1.10 -2.41 0.04
C GLY A 274 -0.04 -1.72 -0.68
N ALA A 275 -0.26 -2.06 -1.95
CA ALA A 275 -1.44 -1.61 -2.68
C ALA A 275 -2.73 -2.18 -2.08
N GLY A 276 -2.70 -3.45 -1.64
CA GLY A 276 -3.84 -4.07 -0.95
C GLY A 276 -4.14 -3.41 0.40
N TYR A 277 -3.12 -3.03 1.17
CA TYR A 277 -3.32 -2.23 2.38
C TYR A 277 -3.81 -0.82 2.08
N GLY A 278 -3.30 -0.19 1.01
CA GLY A 278 -3.76 1.10 0.50
C GLY A 278 -5.26 1.09 0.20
N ASP A 279 -5.75 0.06 -0.51
CA ASP A 279 -7.17 -0.15 -0.78
C ASP A 279 -8.00 -0.19 0.50
N LEU A 280 -7.66 -1.08 1.43
CA LEU A 280 -8.45 -1.25 2.65
C LEU A 280 -8.40 0.00 3.55
N ALA A 281 -7.24 0.65 3.67
CA ALA A 281 -7.11 1.89 4.42
C ALA A 281 -7.94 3.01 3.79
N TYR A 282 -7.93 3.15 2.47
CA TYR A 282 -8.71 4.16 1.75
C TYR A 282 -10.21 3.96 1.90
N ILE A 283 -10.67 2.72 1.82
CA ILE A 283 -12.07 2.34 2.06
C ILE A 283 -12.49 2.72 3.48
N GLN A 284 -11.67 2.38 4.48
CA GLN A 284 -11.99 2.69 5.87
C GLN A 284 -11.91 4.20 6.15
N LEU A 285 -10.95 4.93 5.58
CA LEU A 285 -10.88 6.39 5.66
C LEU A 285 -12.16 7.02 5.08
N THR A 286 -12.62 6.53 3.93
CA THR A 286 -13.87 6.99 3.31
C THR A 286 -15.07 6.79 4.23
N SER A 287 -15.15 5.64 4.91
CA SER A 287 -16.19 5.35 5.91
C SER A 287 -16.14 6.32 7.09
N ARG A 288 -14.96 6.53 7.70
CA ARG A 288 -14.77 7.41 8.86
C ARG A 288 -15.10 8.87 8.54
N LEU A 289 -14.68 9.35 7.37
CA LEU A 289 -14.92 10.72 6.91
C LEU A 289 -16.39 11.02 6.59
N ALA A 290 -17.25 10.00 6.49
CA ALA A 290 -18.70 10.22 6.41
C ALA A 290 -19.29 10.75 7.73
N THR A 291 -18.60 10.56 8.86
CA THR A 291 -19.08 10.92 10.20
C THR A 291 -18.13 11.82 10.98
N GLU A 292 -16.87 11.93 10.57
CA GLU A 292 -15.83 12.67 11.30
C GLU A 292 -15.24 13.80 10.45
N SER A 293 -15.04 14.96 11.07
CA SER A 293 -14.28 16.07 10.47
C SER A 293 -12.79 15.91 10.74
N THR A 294 -11.95 16.18 9.74
CA THR A 294 -10.50 16.03 9.82
C THR A 294 -9.75 17.29 9.37
N SER A 295 -8.50 17.41 9.79
CA SER A 295 -7.56 18.46 9.34
C SER A 295 -7.02 18.22 7.93
N TYR A 296 -7.47 17.16 7.25
CA TYR A 296 -7.08 16.77 5.90
C TYR A 296 -8.31 16.48 5.03
N LYS A 297 -8.18 16.64 3.70
CA LYS A 297 -9.19 16.23 2.69
C LYS A 297 -8.66 14.99 1.98
N LEU A 298 -9.35 13.86 2.11
CA LEU A 298 -9.05 12.65 1.33
C LEU A 298 -9.42 12.86 -0.15
N LEU A 299 -8.47 12.57 -1.02
CA LEU A 299 -8.54 12.71 -2.48
C LEU A 299 -8.37 11.34 -3.13
N ASP A 300 -7.69 11.22 -4.25
CA ASP A 300 -7.56 9.95 -4.98
C ASP A 300 -6.65 8.91 -4.29
N LEU A 301 -6.88 7.65 -4.66
CA LEU A 301 -5.98 6.51 -4.42
C LEU A 301 -5.39 6.04 -5.75
N HIS A 302 -4.07 5.96 -5.86
CA HIS A 302 -3.37 5.34 -6.98
C HIS A 302 -2.54 4.14 -6.51
N ILE A 303 -2.90 2.95 -7.01
CA ILE A 303 -2.27 1.69 -6.60
C ILE A 303 -1.74 0.90 -7.79
N TYR A 304 -0.65 0.17 -7.56
CA TYR A 304 0.11 -0.51 -8.61
C TYR A 304 0.23 -2.00 -8.33
N GLY A 305 -0.17 -2.82 -9.31
CA GLY A 305 -0.08 -4.27 -9.17
C GLY A 305 -0.87 -4.82 -7.98
N ALA A 306 -1.98 -4.18 -7.61
CA ALA A 306 -2.70 -4.53 -6.40
C ALA A 306 -3.34 -5.92 -6.48
N PRO A 307 -3.25 -6.74 -5.43
CA PRO A 307 -4.04 -7.96 -5.30
C PRO A 307 -5.52 -7.62 -5.04
N ARG A 308 -6.41 -8.61 -5.14
CA ARG A 308 -7.81 -8.47 -4.75
C ARG A 308 -7.96 -8.60 -3.24
N THR A 309 -8.69 -7.70 -2.61
CA THR A 309 -8.70 -7.58 -1.14
C THR A 309 -10.05 -7.79 -0.48
N GLY A 310 -11.16 -7.82 -1.24
CA GLY A 310 -12.49 -8.12 -0.68
C GLY A 310 -13.48 -8.75 -1.64
N LEU A 311 -14.62 -9.14 -1.10
CA LEU A 311 -15.67 -9.84 -1.83
C LEU A 311 -16.56 -8.85 -2.61
N ASN A 312 -17.43 -9.38 -3.48
CA ASN A 312 -18.32 -8.58 -4.31
C ASN A 312 -19.21 -7.62 -3.49
N ALA A 313 -19.66 -8.04 -2.30
CA ALA A 313 -20.50 -7.20 -1.45
C ALA A 313 -19.77 -5.92 -1.00
N LEU A 314 -18.51 -6.04 -0.57
CA LEU A 314 -17.67 -4.87 -0.29
C LEU A 314 -17.47 -4.02 -1.55
N ALA A 315 -17.19 -4.64 -2.70
CA ALA A 315 -16.96 -3.93 -3.95
C ALA A 315 -18.17 -3.09 -4.39
N VAL A 316 -19.39 -3.66 -4.29
CA VAL A 316 -20.64 -2.94 -4.53
C VAL A 316 -20.80 -1.77 -3.55
N LYS A 317 -20.51 -1.99 -2.27
CA LYS A 317 -20.63 -0.94 -1.25
C LYS A 317 -19.65 0.21 -1.48
N VAL A 318 -18.40 -0.10 -1.81
CA VAL A 318 -17.38 0.91 -2.14
C VAL A 318 -17.81 1.74 -3.34
N LYS A 319 -18.29 1.10 -4.41
CA LYS A 319 -18.81 1.80 -5.58
C LYS A 319 -19.93 2.77 -5.22
N GLN A 320 -20.93 2.32 -4.45
CA GLN A 320 -22.04 3.18 -4.01
C GLN A 320 -21.57 4.39 -3.20
N VAL A 321 -20.56 4.23 -2.34
CA VAL A 321 -20.06 5.33 -1.51
C VAL A 321 -19.20 6.31 -2.32
N LEU A 322 -18.56 5.85 -3.39
CA LEU A 322 -17.72 6.70 -4.24
C LEU A 322 -18.49 7.39 -5.39
N GLU A 323 -19.66 6.88 -5.78
CA GLU A 323 -20.49 7.40 -6.90
C GLU A 323 -20.79 8.91 -6.80
N ASP A 324 -21.01 9.44 -5.60
CA ASP A 324 -21.34 10.86 -5.36
C ASP A 324 -20.15 11.70 -4.88
N THR A 325 -18.93 11.25 -5.16
CA THR A 325 -17.73 11.87 -4.58
C THR A 325 -16.72 12.25 -5.65
N GLU A 326 -15.96 13.32 -5.41
CA GLU A 326 -14.83 13.67 -6.28
C GLU A 326 -13.64 12.69 -6.17
N ARG A 327 -13.77 11.64 -5.35
CA ARG A 327 -12.71 10.71 -4.97
C ARG A 327 -12.69 9.51 -5.90
N HIS A 328 -11.51 9.13 -6.36
CA HIS A 328 -11.36 8.00 -7.27
C HIS A 328 -10.39 6.96 -6.74
N LEU A 329 -10.66 5.71 -7.10
CA LEU A 329 -9.79 4.56 -6.84
C LEU A 329 -9.22 4.09 -8.18
N TRP A 330 -7.94 4.35 -8.42
CA TRP A 330 -7.24 4.02 -9.66
C TRP A 330 -6.26 2.89 -9.45
N ARG A 331 -6.52 1.74 -10.07
CA ARG A 331 -5.57 0.63 -10.09
C ARG A 331 -4.86 0.55 -11.41
N ILE A 332 -3.55 0.68 -11.35
CA ILE A 332 -2.67 0.51 -12.48
C ILE A 332 -2.15 -0.92 -12.48
N THR A 333 -2.35 -1.63 -13.59
CA THR A 333 -1.87 -2.99 -13.80
C THR A 333 -0.98 -3.04 -15.03
N ARG A 334 -0.04 -3.98 -15.06
CA ARG A 334 0.72 -4.32 -16.25
C ARG A 334 0.24 -5.65 -16.82
N VAL A 335 0.26 -5.78 -18.15
CA VAL A 335 0.05 -7.06 -18.82
C VAL A 335 0.99 -8.12 -18.24
N ASN A 336 0.44 -9.30 -17.97
CA ASN A 336 1.13 -10.45 -17.42
C ASN A 336 1.65 -10.26 -15.99
N ASP A 337 1.29 -9.18 -15.28
CA ASP A 337 1.51 -9.14 -13.84
C ASP A 337 0.58 -10.15 -13.15
N ILE A 338 1.17 -11.03 -12.34
CA ILE A 338 0.43 -12.06 -11.61
C ILE A 338 -0.33 -11.53 -10.41
N VAL A 339 0.17 -10.51 -9.71
CA VAL A 339 -0.41 -10.11 -8.42
C VAL A 339 -1.85 -9.60 -8.55
N PRO A 340 -2.22 -8.81 -9.56
CA PRO A 340 -3.61 -8.44 -9.81
C PRO A 340 -4.56 -9.61 -10.11
N THR A 341 -4.04 -10.80 -10.38
CA THR A 341 -4.85 -12.00 -10.60
C THR A 341 -5.14 -12.75 -9.29
N LEU A 342 -4.54 -12.32 -8.17
CA LEU A 342 -4.56 -13.03 -6.90
C LEU A 342 -5.22 -12.22 -5.79
N PRO A 343 -5.84 -12.92 -4.81
CA PRO A 343 -6.50 -14.20 -4.99
C PRO A 343 -7.65 -14.14 -6.00
N SER A 344 -7.95 -15.27 -6.63
CA SER A 344 -9.07 -15.39 -7.57
C SER A 344 -10.28 -16.12 -6.98
N LEU A 345 -10.05 -17.21 -6.23
CA LEU A 345 -11.09 -18.11 -5.73
C LEU A 345 -10.82 -18.50 -4.28
N VAL A 346 -11.89 -18.54 -3.47
CA VAL A 346 -11.83 -18.94 -2.06
C VAL A 346 -13.02 -19.81 -1.68
N PRO A 347 -12.83 -20.90 -0.93
CA PRO A 347 -13.93 -21.60 -0.28
C PRO A 347 -14.49 -20.79 0.90
N VAL A 348 -15.80 -20.51 0.89
CA VAL A 348 -16.56 -19.95 2.02
C VAL A 348 -17.82 -20.78 2.18
N ASP A 349 -17.98 -21.44 3.34
CA ASP A 349 -19.13 -22.28 3.67
C ASP A 349 -19.50 -23.32 2.58
N GLY A 350 -18.47 -23.96 2.00
CA GLY A 350 -18.65 -24.96 0.94
C GLY A 350 -18.97 -24.39 -0.44
N LYS A 351 -18.96 -23.06 -0.61
CA LYS A 351 -19.11 -22.37 -1.91
C LYS A 351 -17.79 -21.73 -2.31
N VAL A 352 -17.50 -21.70 -3.60
CA VAL A 352 -16.37 -20.92 -4.12
C VAL A 352 -16.85 -19.48 -4.36
N VAL A 353 -16.31 -18.54 -3.60
CA VAL A 353 -16.48 -17.10 -3.81
C VAL A 353 -15.24 -16.50 -4.45
N THR A 354 -15.42 -15.36 -5.09
CA THR A 354 -14.35 -14.66 -5.79
C THR A 354 -14.06 -13.35 -5.11
N TYR A 355 -12.78 -13.09 -4.80
CA TYR A 355 -12.36 -11.72 -4.49
C TYR A 355 -12.52 -10.83 -5.73
N LYS A 356 -12.68 -9.54 -5.50
CA LYS A 356 -12.92 -8.52 -6.52
C LYS A 356 -11.99 -7.33 -6.33
N HIS A 357 -11.63 -6.70 -7.44
CA HIS A 357 -11.14 -5.33 -7.45
C HIS A 357 -12.29 -4.33 -7.25
N PHE A 358 -12.02 -3.21 -6.57
CA PHE A 358 -13.03 -2.20 -6.23
C PHE A 358 -13.02 -0.99 -7.18
N ASP A 359 -12.05 -0.94 -8.07
CA ASP A 359 -11.55 0.27 -8.73
C ASP A 359 -11.96 0.46 -10.19
N GLY A 360 -11.63 1.67 -10.69
CA GLY A 360 -11.38 1.93 -12.10
C GLY A 360 -9.97 1.45 -12.49
N GLY A 361 -9.89 0.25 -13.05
CA GLY A 361 -8.61 -0.35 -13.41
C GLY A 361 -8.09 0.13 -14.77
N TYR A 362 -6.77 0.25 -14.89
CA TYR A 362 -6.06 0.48 -16.15
C TYR A 362 -5.01 -0.60 -16.36
N ARG A 363 -4.92 -1.13 -17.58
CA ARG A 363 -3.92 -2.13 -17.99
C ARG A 363 -2.97 -1.55 -19.01
N LEU A 364 -1.70 -1.51 -18.63
CA LEU A 364 -0.59 -1.09 -19.48
C LEU A 364 -0.05 -2.29 -20.26
N THR A 365 0.10 -2.15 -21.58
CA THR A 365 0.54 -3.22 -22.49
C THR A 365 1.78 -2.79 -23.29
N PRO A 366 2.97 -2.69 -22.66
CA PRO A 366 4.21 -2.35 -23.37
C PRO A 366 4.69 -3.46 -24.30
N GLY A 367 5.03 -3.10 -25.54
CA GLY A 367 5.79 -3.93 -26.46
C GLY A 367 5.14 -4.13 -27.84
N PRO A 368 5.75 -4.97 -28.70
CA PRO A 368 5.29 -5.28 -30.06
C PRO A 368 4.08 -6.22 -30.12
N TYR A 369 3.62 -6.74 -28.97
CA TYR A 369 2.45 -7.63 -28.86
C TYR A 369 1.10 -6.88 -28.92
N ALA A 370 1.12 -5.58 -29.23
CA ALA A 370 -0.03 -4.69 -29.18
C ALA A 370 -0.88 -4.81 -30.46
N THR A 371 -1.75 -5.82 -30.51
CA THR A 371 -3.00 -5.69 -31.29
C THR A 371 -4.02 -4.83 -30.56
N ALA A 372 -3.77 -4.48 -29.29
CA ALA A 372 -4.61 -3.64 -28.44
C ALA A 372 -3.95 -2.26 -28.17
N PRO A 373 -4.73 -1.23 -27.79
CA PRO A 373 -4.21 0.04 -27.30
C PRO A 373 -3.17 -0.14 -26.18
N PHE A 374 -2.18 0.75 -26.11
CA PHE A 374 -1.13 0.69 -25.08
C PHE A 374 -1.71 0.79 -23.65
N VAL A 375 -2.73 1.64 -23.49
CA VAL A 375 -3.52 1.81 -22.27
C VAL A 375 -4.92 1.28 -22.52
N ASN A 376 -5.33 0.27 -21.77
CA ASN A 376 -6.70 -0.25 -21.81
C ASN A 376 -7.38 -0.02 -20.47
N ALA A 377 -8.54 0.64 -20.47
CA ALA A 377 -9.40 0.63 -19.30
C ALA A 377 -9.82 -0.82 -19.02
N ARG A 378 -9.55 -1.30 -17.80
CA ARG A 378 -10.13 -2.54 -17.29
C ARG A 378 -11.50 -2.22 -16.74
N ARG A 379 -12.50 -2.96 -17.20
CA ARG A 379 -13.84 -2.88 -16.62
C ARG A 379 -13.78 -3.33 -15.16
N SER A 380 -14.62 -2.70 -14.35
CA SER A 380 -14.84 -3.12 -12.97
C SER A 380 -15.22 -4.61 -12.94
N GLU A 381 -14.71 -5.34 -11.96
CA GLU A 381 -15.05 -6.75 -11.73
C GLU A 381 -16.34 -6.90 -10.90
N ILE A 382 -16.93 -5.78 -10.45
CA ILE A 382 -18.19 -5.72 -9.70
C ILE A 382 -19.30 -6.31 -10.57
N ASP A 383 -19.97 -7.33 -10.03
CA ASP A 383 -21.06 -8.08 -10.69
C ASP A 383 -20.66 -8.75 -12.03
N GLY A 384 -19.36 -8.76 -12.35
CA GLY A 384 -18.81 -9.25 -13.60
C GLY A 384 -17.92 -10.47 -13.44
N THR A 385 -17.39 -10.95 -14.56
CA THR A 385 -16.38 -12.01 -14.60
C THR A 385 -15.00 -11.43 -14.25
N ILE A 386 -14.22 -12.18 -13.49
CA ILE A 386 -12.80 -11.89 -13.26
C ILE A 386 -12.04 -11.95 -14.60
N TYR A 387 -11.15 -10.99 -14.82
CA TYR A 387 -10.24 -11.00 -15.97
C TYR A 387 -8.80 -11.19 -15.51
N ASN A 388 -8.22 -12.34 -15.86
CA ASN A 388 -6.81 -12.66 -15.64
C ASN A 388 -6.08 -12.73 -16.98
N ASP A 389 -4.83 -12.30 -17.00
CA ASP A 389 -3.98 -12.46 -18.18
C ASP A 389 -3.62 -13.95 -18.38
N PRO A 390 -3.42 -14.42 -19.62
CA PRO A 390 -3.28 -15.85 -19.91
C PRO A 390 -1.94 -16.46 -19.46
N LEU A 391 -0.91 -15.64 -19.21
CA LEU A 391 0.41 -16.07 -18.75
C LEU A 391 0.98 -15.08 -17.72
N PRO A 392 0.38 -15.02 -16.52
CA PRO A 392 0.83 -14.10 -15.49
C PRO A 392 2.17 -14.55 -14.89
N SER A 393 3.05 -13.61 -14.58
CA SER A 393 4.37 -13.84 -14.00
C SER A 393 4.78 -12.70 -13.07
N LEU A 394 5.53 -13.03 -12.02
CA LEU A 394 6.09 -12.06 -11.08
C LEU A 394 7.16 -11.16 -11.72
N LYS A 395 7.75 -11.58 -12.85
CA LYS A 395 8.72 -10.78 -13.64
C LYS A 395 8.18 -9.41 -14.03
N TRP A 396 6.87 -9.29 -14.21
CA TRP A 396 6.20 -8.05 -14.64
C TRP A 396 5.67 -7.21 -13.48
N HIS A 397 5.90 -7.65 -12.25
CA HIS A 397 5.28 -7.07 -11.07
C HIS A 397 6.07 -5.90 -10.49
N TRP A 398 7.38 -5.79 -10.76
CA TRP A 398 8.25 -4.81 -10.08
C TRP A 398 7.96 -3.34 -10.43
N PRO A 399 8.14 -2.39 -9.50
CA PRO A 399 7.88 -0.96 -9.73
C PRO A 399 8.57 -0.37 -10.97
N GLU A 400 9.78 -0.83 -11.29
CA GLU A 400 10.55 -0.48 -12.49
C GLU A 400 9.73 -0.75 -13.76
N MET A 401 9.04 -1.89 -13.80
CA MET A 401 8.19 -2.27 -14.92
C MET A 401 6.97 -1.35 -15.01
N TYR A 402 6.41 -0.93 -13.89
CA TYR A 402 5.34 0.07 -13.89
C TYR A 402 5.85 1.43 -14.37
N TYR A 403 7.05 1.83 -13.96
CA TYR A 403 7.67 3.10 -14.31
C TYR A 403 7.86 3.22 -15.83
N GLU A 404 8.49 2.22 -16.46
CA GLU A 404 8.68 2.20 -17.92
C GLU A 404 7.36 2.36 -18.68
N ALA A 405 6.33 1.66 -18.21
CA ALA A 405 5.03 1.65 -18.85
C ALA A 405 4.30 2.98 -18.68
N VAL A 406 4.25 3.54 -17.48
CA VAL A 406 3.65 4.86 -17.20
C VAL A 406 4.39 5.97 -17.94
N ARG A 407 5.74 5.95 -17.93
CA ARG A 407 6.56 6.92 -18.66
C ARG A 407 6.24 6.91 -20.15
N LYS A 408 6.04 5.73 -20.75
CA LYS A 408 5.64 5.61 -22.16
C LYS A 408 4.25 6.19 -22.43
N VAL A 409 3.31 6.12 -21.48
CA VAL A 409 1.99 6.80 -21.62
C VAL A 409 2.22 8.30 -21.75
N LEU A 410 3.03 8.87 -20.85
CA LEU A 410 3.32 10.30 -20.79
C LEU A 410 4.10 10.80 -22.00
N ASP A 411 5.14 10.05 -22.43
CA ASP A 411 5.90 10.37 -23.64
C ASP A 411 5.00 10.35 -24.90
N SER A 412 4.04 9.43 -24.97
CA SER A 412 3.09 9.35 -26.10
C SER A 412 2.09 10.52 -26.07
N ALA A 413 1.60 10.89 -24.89
CA ALA A 413 0.68 12.03 -24.73
C ALA A 413 1.35 13.38 -25.01
N ALA A 414 2.66 13.52 -24.73
CA ALA A 414 3.42 14.74 -25.02
C ALA A 414 3.76 14.90 -26.52
N ALA A 415 3.69 13.83 -27.30
CA ALA A 415 3.97 13.83 -28.74
C ALA A 415 2.73 14.04 -29.61
N ALA A 416 1.53 13.85 -29.05
CA ALA A 416 0.25 14.11 -29.69
C ALA A 416 -0.15 15.58 -29.54
#